data_AF-A0A504XV11-F1
#
_entry.id   AF-A0A504XV11-F1
#
_cell.length_a   1.000
_cell.length_b   1.000
_cell.length_c   1.000
_cell.angle_alpha   90.00
_cell.angle_beta   90.00
_cell.angle_gamma   90.00
#
_symmetry.space_group_name_H-M   'P 1'
#
loop_
_entity.id
_entity.type
_entity.pdbx_description
1 polymer ?
#
loop_
_entity_poly.entity_id
_entity_poly.type
_entity_poly.pdbx_seq_one_letter_code
_entity_poly.pdbx_strand_id
1 'polypeptide(L)'
;MHHEQLAEAQPGDNVGFNVKNVSVKDIRRGNVCGNSKNDPPKEAADFTAQVIVLNHPGQISNGYAPVLDCHTSHIACRFAEIESKIDRRSGKELEKNPKAIKSGDAAIVKMVPQKPMCVEVFNDYAPLGRFAVRDMRQTVAVGIIKGVNKKEGSGGKVTKAAAKAAKK
;
A
#
# COMPACT_ATOMS: atom_id res chain seq x y z
N MET A 1 -26.90 -12.21 -5.05
CA MET A 1 -25.62 -11.54 -4.67
C MET A 1 -24.51 -12.47 -4.16
N HIS A 2 -24.77 -13.70 -3.70
CA HIS A 2 -23.73 -14.71 -3.46
C HIS A 2 -24.06 -15.91 -4.37
N HIS A 3 -23.16 -16.26 -5.31
CA HIS A 3 -23.29 -17.32 -6.34
C HIS A 3 -24.15 -17.05 -7.59
N GLU A 4 -24.51 -15.81 -7.89
CA GLU A 4 -25.15 -15.46 -9.17
C GLU A 4 -24.12 -14.83 -10.12
N GLN A 5 -24.28 -15.10 -11.42
CA GLN A 5 -23.42 -14.50 -12.43
C GLN A 5 -23.80 -13.03 -12.64
N LEU A 6 -22.80 -12.15 -12.59
CA LEU A 6 -22.95 -10.74 -12.88
C LEU A 6 -22.38 -10.43 -14.27
N ALA A 7 -23.05 -9.52 -14.99
CA ALA A 7 -22.55 -9.03 -16.28
C ALA A 7 -21.35 -8.09 -16.09
N GLU A 8 -21.38 -7.29 -15.02
CA GLU A 8 -20.32 -6.39 -14.58
C GLU A 8 -20.34 -6.28 -13.05
N ALA A 9 -19.20 -5.91 -12.46
CA ALA A 9 -19.08 -5.64 -11.03
C ALA A 9 -18.76 -4.15 -10.84
N GLN A 10 -19.46 -3.52 -9.91
CA GLN A 10 -19.35 -2.09 -9.62
C GLN A 10 -18.55 -1.86 -8.33
N PRO A 11 -18.04 -0.63 -8.09
CA PRO A 11 -17.31 -0.31 -6.86
C PRO A 11 -18.14 -0.63 -5.61
N GLY A 12 -17.63 -1.51 -4.76
CA GLY A 12 -18.29 -1.96 -3.52
C GLY A 12 -18.74 -3.43 -3.55
N ASP A 13 -18.83 -4.04 -4.74
CA ASP A 13 -19.23 -5.44 -4.87
C ASP A 13 -18.12 -6.39 -4.40
N ASN A 14 -18.48 -7.37 -3.57
CA ASN A 14 -17.60 -8.47 -3.20
C ASN A 14 -17.84 -9.65 -4.14
N VAL A 15 -16.93 -9.86 -5.10
CA VAL A 15 -17.09 -10.83 -6.19
C VAL A 15 -15.92 -11.81 -6.26
N GLY A 16 -16.21 -13.02 -6.72
CA GLY A 16 -15.22 -13.93 -7.27
C GLY A 16 -15.23 -13.84 -8.80
N PHE A 17 -14.06 -13.82 -9.44
CA PHE A 17 -13.94 -13.86 -10.89
C PHE A 17 -12.96 -14.94 -11.32
N ASN A 18 -13.21 -15.53 -12.50
CA ASN A 18 -12.40 -16.61 -13.04
C ASN A 18 -11.29 -16.06 -13.96
N VAL A 19 -10.05 -16.50 -13.75
CA VAL A 19 -8.89 -16.16 -14.58
C VAL A 19 -8.29 -17.40 -15.23
N LYS A 20 -7.91 -17.30 -16.50
CA LYS A 20 -7.33 -18.44 -17.24
C LYS A 20 -5.81 -18.43 -17.15
N ASN A 21 -5.23 -19.62 -17.06
CA ASN A 21 -3.78 -19.86 -17.13
C ASN A 21 -2.98 -19.14 -16.02
N VAL A 22 -3.55 -19.01 -14.82
CA VAL A 22 -2.88 -18.52 -13.60
C VAL A 22 -3.09 -19.56 -12.51
N SER A 23 -2.01 -19.98 -11.82
CA SER A 23 -2.11 -20.93 -10.72
C SER A 23 -2.47 -20.23 -9.41
N VAL A 24 -3.13 -20.94 -8.48
CA VAL A 24 -3.35 -20.48 -7.11
C VAL A 24 -2.05 -20.19 -6.35
N LYS A 25 -0.92 -20.73 -6.81
CA LYS A 25 0.41 -20.46 -6.23
C LYS A 25 1.02 -19.15 -6.72
N ASP A 26 0.53 -18.61 -7.84
CA ASP A 26 1.07 -17.41 -8.49
C ASP A 26 0.46 -16.12 -7.91
N ILE A 27 -0.69 -16.22 -7.25
CA ILE A 27 -1.43 -15.10 -6.67
C ILE A 27 -1.71 -15.38 -5.19
N ARG A 28 -1.78 -14.31 -4.39
CA ARG A 28 -2.05 -14.41 -2.96
C ARG A 28 -2.88 -13.23 -2.47
N ARG A 29 -3.47 -13.38 -1.29
CA ARG A 29 -4.07 -12.26 -0.56
C ARG A 29 -3.07 -11.11 -0.44
N GLY A 30 -3.54 -9.89 -0.67
CA GLY A 30 -2.70 -8.68 -0.71
C GLY A 30 -2.19 -8.32 -2.11
N ASN A 31 -2.41 -9.14 -3.14
CA ASN A 31 -2.21 -8.70 -4.52
C ASN A 31 -3.37 -7.80 -4.98
N VAL A 32 -3.05 -6.89 -5.91
CA VAL A 32 -4.00 -5.92 -6.49
C VAL A 32 -4.19 -6.27 -7.95
N CYS A 33 -5.44 -6.41 -8.38
CA CYS A 33 -5.81 -6.71 -9.77
C CYS A 33 -6.32 -5.44 -10.44
N GLY A 34 -5.88 -5.17 -11.65
CA GLY A 34 -6.32 -4.02 -12.45
C GLY A 34 -6.23 -4.29 -13.94
N ASN A 35 -6.80 -3.40 -14.74
CA ASN A 35 -6.83 -3.55 -16.19
C ASN A 35 -5.48 -3.19 -16.81
N SER A 36 -4.87 -4.12 -17.54
CA SER A 36 -3.60 -3.89 -18.27
C SER A 36 -3.59 -2.68 -19.23
N LYS A 37 -4.77 -2.23 -19.68
CA LYS A 37 -4.93 -1.12 -20.63
C LYS A 37 -5.23 0.22 -19.97
N ASN A 38 -5.49 0.25 -18.66
CA ASN A 38 -5.86 1.47 -17.94
C ASN A 38 -5.18 1.49 -16.57
N ASP A 39 -4.05 2.20 -16.49
CA ASP A 39 -3.21 2.33 -15.29
C ASP A 39 -3.04 1.01 -14.49
N PRO A 40 -2.30 0.03 -15.04
CA PRO A 40 -2.13 -1.24 -14.34
C PRO A 40 -1.38 -1.05 -13.01
N PRO A 41 -1.82 -1.74 -11.94
CA PRO A 41 -1.16 -1.68 -10.64
C PRO A 41 0.28 -2.20 -10.73
N LYS A 42 1.20 -1.55 -10.02
CA LYS A 42 2.64 -1.87 -10.03
C LYS A 42 3.17 -2.08 -8.61
N GLU A 43 4.27 -2.82 -8.51
CA GLU A 43 5.02 -2.94 -7.25
C GLU A 43 5.56 -1.57 -6.82
N ALA A 44 5.40 -1.23 -5.55
CA ALA A 44 6.03 -0.06 -4.95
C ALA A 44 7.47 -0.40 -4.55
N ALA A 45 8.45 0.35 -5.08
CA ALA A 45 9.83 0.28 -4.61
C ALA A 45 9.97 0.94 -3.23
N ASP A 46 9.37 2.12 -3.11
CA ASP A 46 9.23 2.88 -1.88
C ASP A 46 8.01 3.82 -1.99
N PHE A 47 7.56 4.35 -0.86
CA PHE A 47 6.47 5.32 -0.84
C PHE A 47 6.64 6.33 0.29
N THR A 48 6.24 7.56 0.05
CA THR A 48 6.19 8.63 1.04
C THR A 48 4.78 8.71 1.60
N ALA A 49 4.66 8.68 2.92
CA ALA A 49 3.39 8.70 3.62
C ALA A 49 3.37 9.73 4.74
N GLN A 50 2.19 10.30 4.96
CA GLN A 50 1.88 11.04 6.17
C GLN A 50 1.39 10.05 7.23
N VAL A 51 2.09 9.97 8.35
CA VAL A 51 1.79 9.06 9.46
C VAL A 51 1.48 9.85 10.72
N ILE A 52 0.50 9.40 11.49
CA ILE A 52 0.14 9.92 12.80
C ILE A 52 0.37 8.79 13.81
N VAL A 53 1.25 9.03 14.77
CA VAL A 53 1.54 8.07 15.84
C VAL A 53 0.44 8.14 16.88
N LEU A 54 -0.12 6.99 17.22
CA LEU A 54 -1.19 6.83 18.19
C LEU A 54 -0.60 6.57 19.57
N ASN A 55 -0.81 5.37 20.13
CA ASN A 55 -0.37 4.98 21.47
C ASN A 55 0.82 4.02 21.38
N HIS A 56 1.97 4.51 20.93
CA HIS A 56 3.21 3.74 20.93
C HIS A 56 3.95 3.90 22.28
N PRO A 57 4.40 2.82 22.95
CA PRO A 57 5.01 2.91 24.29
C PRO A 57 6.41 3.51 24.29
N GLY A 58 7.09 3.52 23.14
CA GLY A 58 8.43 4.10 22.98
C GLY A 58 8.47 5.19 21.91
N GLN A 59 9.62 5.30 21.25
CA GLN A 59 9.81 6.22 20.12
C GLN A 59 10.06 5.42 18.83
N ILE A 60 9.61 5.97 17.70
CA ILE A 60 9.84 5.42 16.37
C ILE A 60 11.01 6.18 15.75
N SER A 61 12.06 5.46 15.35
CA SER A 61 13.25 6.01 14.72
C SER A 61 13.46 5.39 13.33
N ASN A 62 14.36 5.98 12.53
CA ASN A 62 14.78 5.39 11.26
C ASN A 62 15.24 3.94 11.45
N GLY A 63 14.81 3.05 10.56
CA GLY A 63 15.06 1.61 10.64
C GLY A 63 13.96 0.80 11.31
N TYR A 64 13.01 1.44 12.01
CA TYR A 64 11.85 0.75 12.59
C TYR A 64 11.05 0.03 11.50
N ALA A 65 10.71 -1.25 11.71
CA ALA A 65 10.11 -2.10 10.67
C ALA A 65 8.84 -2.84 11.17
N PRO A 66 7.76 -2.11 11.47
CA PRO A 66 6.48 -2.69 11.87
C PRO A 66 5.76 -3.33 10.69
N VAL A 67 4.65 -4.00 11.00
CA VAL A 67 3.76 -4.54 9.97
C VAL A 67 2.74 -3.48 9.55
N LEU A 68 2.57 -3.32 8.24
CA LEU A 68 1.54 -2.48 7.66
C LEU A 68 0.37 -3.32 7.17
N ASP A 69 -0.82 -2.91 7.57
CA ASP A 69 -2.07 -3.35 7.01
C ASP A 69 -2.59 -2.28 6.07
N CYS A 70 -2.54 -2.56 4.78
CA CYS A 70 -3.08 -1.70 3.74
C CYS A 70 -4.00 -2.57 2.89
N HIS A 71 -5.24 -2.14 2.65
CA HIS A 71 -6.28 -2.94 1.99
C HIS A 71 -6.38 -4.38 2.56
N THR A 72 -5.96 -5.37 1.77
CA THR A 72 -5.86 -6.79 2.12
C THR A 72 -4.42 -7.27 2.30
N SER A 73 -3.44 -6.40 2.04
CA SER A 73 -2.01 -6.65 2.24
C SER A 73 -1.62 -6.51 3.71
N HIS A 74 -0.70 -7.38 4.13
CA HIS A 74 -0.16 -7.44 5.47
C HIS A 74 1.35 -7.70 5.35
N ILE A 75 2.14 -6.62 5.29
CA ILE A 75 3.57 -6.67 4.95
C ILE A 75 4.37 -5.77 5.89
N ALA A 76 5.53 -6.25 6.35
CA ALA A 76 6.47 -5.43 7.10
C ALA A 76 7.08 -4.35 6.21
N CYS A 77 7.03 -3.10 6.65
CA CYS A 77 7.63 -1.97 5.94
C CYS A 77 8.60 -1.25 6.87
N ARG A 78 9.81 -0.98 6.37
CA ARG A 78 10.82 -0.22 7.10
C ARG A 78 10.55 1.27 6.94
N PHE A 79 10.54 2.01 8.05
CA PHE A 79 10.67 3.46 8.11
C PHE A 79 12.10 3.79 7.70
N ALA A 80 12.33 4.02 6.41
CA ALA A 80 13.66 4.28 5.88
C ALA A 80 14.17 5.63 6.36
N GLU A 81 13.33 6.64 6.28
CA GLU A 81 13.64 8.00 6.69
C GLU A 81 12.39 8.70 7.20
N ILE A 82 12.49 9.35 8.35
CA ILE A 82 11.51 10.34 8.81
C ILE A 82 11.95 11.68 8.23
N GLU A 83 11.29 12.12 7.17
CA GLU A 83 11.67 13.31 6.40
C GLU A 83 11.36 14.59 7.17
N SER A 84 10.18 14.65 7.79
CA SER A 84 9.77 15.80 8.58
C SER A 84 8.71 15.45 9.62
N LYS A 85 8.75 16.16 10.75
CA LYS A 85 7.64 16.24 11.69
C LYS A 85 6.72 17.36 11.25
N ILE A 86 5.42 17.10 11.28
CA ILE A 86 4.40 18.05 10.83
C ILE A 86 3.35 18.25 11.91
N ASP A 87 2.67 19.40 11.87
CA ASP A 87 1.47 19.61 12.64
C ASP A 87 0.32 18.76 12.07
N ARG A 88 -0.37 18.01 12.95
CA ARG A 88 -1.42 17.05 12.55
C ARG A 88 -2.61 17.72 11.84
N ARG A 89 -2.91 18.98 12.15
CA ARG A 89 -4.11 19.68 11.64
C ARG A 89 -3.79 20.48 10.38
N SER A 90 -2.75 21.29 10.43
CA SER A 90 -2.37 22.21 9.36
C SER A 90 -1.42 21.59 8.33
N GLY A 91 -0.74 20.49 8.66
CA GLY A 91 0.27 19.87 7.81
C GLY A 91 1.56 20.69 7.68
N LYS A 92 1.71 21.78 8.44
CA LYS A 92 2.93 22.60 8.42
C LYS A 92 4.10 21.83 9.02
N GLU A 93 5.25 21.93 8.38
CA GLU A 93 6.50 21.38 8.88
C GLU A 93 6.90 22.07 10.19
N LEU A 94 7.18 21.25 11.20
CA LEU A 94 7.61 21.68 12.53
C LEU A 94 9.12 21.44 12.74
N GLU A 95 9.61 20.31 12.24
CA GLU A 95 11.01 19.90 12.37
C GLU A 95 11.41 19.08 11.16
N LYS A 96 12.55 19.42 10.56
CA LYS A 96 13.10 18.69 9.41
C LYS A 96 14.04 17.58 9.88
N ASN A 97 13.91 16.40 9.30
CA ASN A 97 14.71 15.19 9.62
C ASN A 97 14.81 14.88 11.13
N PRO A 98 13.69 14.73 11.85
CA PRO A 98 13.73 14.41 13.28
C PRO A 98 14.37 13.03 13.51
N LYS A 99 15.14 12.89 14.59
CA LYS A 99 15.78 11.61 14.94
C LYS A 99 14.78 10.52 15.31
N ALA A 100 13.66 10.91 15.92
CA ALA A 100 12.59 10.02 16.32
C ALA A 100 11.24 10.76 16.44
N ILE A 101 10.14 10.03 16.32
CA ILE A 101 8.76 10.51 16.53
C ILE A 101 8.09 9.69 17.63
N LYS A 102 7.19 10.31 18.39
CA LYS A 102 6.48 9.68 19.52
C LYS A 102 4.97 9.82 19.41
N SER A 103 4.26 9.17 20.32
CA SER A 103 2.81 9.24 20.44
C SER A 103 2.26 10.66 20.37
N GLY A 104 1.29 10.88 19.48
CA GLY A 104 0.68 12.18 19.20
C GLY A 104 1.34 12.96 18.05
N ASP A 105 2.57 12.62 17.65
CA ASP A 105 3.25 13.30 16.55
C ASP A 105 2.68 12.87 15.19
N ALA A 106 2.71 13.80 14.24
CA ALA A 106 2.51 13.51 12.83
C ALA A 106 3.83 13.74 12.08
N ALA A 107 4.09 12.93 11.07
CA ALA A 107 5.33 13.00 10.30
C ALA A 107 5.12 12.59 8.85
N ILE A 108 5.97 13.11 7.97
CA ILE A 108 6.19 12.59 6.63
C ILE A 108 7.32 11.58 6.70
N VAL A 109 7.06 10.36 6.25
CA VAL A 109 7.98 9.25 6.32
C VAL A 109 8.13 8.58 4.96
N LYS A 110 9.36 8.26 4.60
CA LYS A 110 9.68 7.39 3.49
C LYS A 110 9.71 5.94 3.98
N MET A 111 8.90 5.10 3.35
CA MET A 111 8.72 3.71 3.74
C MET A 111 9.15 2.78 2.61
N VAL A 112 9.77 1.67 2.98
CA VAL A 112 10.23 0.63 2.04
C VAL A 112 9.62 -0.71 2.45
N PRO A 113 8.75 -1.31 1.61
CA PRO A 113 8.26 -2.67 1.83
C PRO A 113 9.40 -3.69 1.88
N GLN A 114 9.38 -4.63 2.83
CA GLN A 114 10.34 -5.73 2.88
C GLN A 114 9.99 -6.89 1.95
N LYS A 115 8.75 -6.92 1.45
CA LYS A 115 8.25 -7.88 0.45
C LYS A 115 7.51 -7.13 -0.65
N PRO A 116 7.41 -7.69 -1.87
CA PRO A 116 6.66 -7.07 -2.96
C PRO A 116 5.24 -6.69 -2.53
N MET A 117 4.93 -5.41 -2.66
CA MET A 117 3.69 -4.78 -2.22
C MET A 117 3.21 -3.83 -3.31
N CYS A 118 1.91 -3.77 -3.54
CA CYS A 118 1.27 -2.77 -4.39
C CYS A 118 0.49 -1.83 -3.48
N VAL A 119 0.75 -0.54 -3.59
CA VAL A 119 0.03 0.53 -2.89
C VAL A 119 -0.10 1.72 -3.82
N GLU A 120 -1.05 2.60 -3.55
CA GLU A 120 -1.31 3.76 -4.40
C GLU A 120 -1.43 5.04 -3.58
N VAL A 121 -1.31 6.18 -4.25
CA VAL A 121 -1.50 7.49 -3.62
C VAL A 121 -2.95 7.61 -3.16
N PHE A 122 -3.15 8.10 -1.93
CA PHE A 122 -4.47 8.16 -1.31
C PHE A 122 -5.48 9.00 -2.11
N ASN A 123 -5.03 10.10 -2.73
CA ASN A 123 -5.89 10.97 -3.52
C ASN A 123 -6.36 10.31 -4.83
N ASP A 124 -5.57 9.39 -5.38
CA ASP A 124 -5.87 8.73 -6.65
C ASP A 124 -6.72 7.47 -6.41
N TYR A 125 -6.31 6.66 -5.42
CA TYR A 125 -6.99 5.41 -5.05
C TYR A 125 -7.10 5.28 -3.52
N ALA A 126 -8.06 6.00 -2.94
CA ALA A 126 -8.26 6.06 -1.48
C ALA A 126 -8.25 4.72 -0.74
N PRO A 127 -8.87 3.63 -1.25
CA PRO A 127 -8.83 2.31 -0.58
C PRO A 127 -7.45 1.65 -0.53
N LEU A 128 -6.53 2.04 -1.42
CA LEU A 128 -5.17 1.49 -1.54
C LEU A 128 -4.10 2.42 -0.92
N GLY A 129 -4.49 3.62 -0.51
CA GLY A 129 -3.58 4.62 0.06
C GLY A 129 -3.72 4.84 1.57
N ARG A 130 -4.66 4.17 2.25
CA ARG A 130 -4.79 4.19 3.72
C ARG A 130 -4.17 2.93 4.32
N PHE A 131 -3.42 3.09 5.40
CA PHE A 131 -2.85 1.94 6.10
C PHE A 131 -2.82 2.15 7.61
N ALA A 132 -2.83 1.03 8.32
CA ALA A 132 -2.56 0.96 9.74
C ALA A 132 -1.16 0.37 9.95
N VAL A 133 -0.43 0.92 10.91
CA VAL A 133 0.86 0.41 11.36
C VAL A 133 0.62 -0.37 12.64
N ARG A 134 0.97 -1.66 12.62
CA ARG A 134 0.80 -2.57 13.74
C ARG A 134 2.14 -3.08 14.27
N ASP A 135 2.24 -3.06 15.59
CA ASP A 135 3.34 -3.65 16.33
C ASP A 135 2.79 -4.32 17.59
N MET A 136 3.32 -5.50 17.94
CA MET A 136 2.88 -6.30 19.08
C MET A 136 1.33 -6.42 19.23
N ARG A 137 0.62 -6.58 18.10
CA ARG A 137 -0.86 -6.66 18.01
C ARG A 137 -1.61 -5.36 18.38
N GLN A 138 -0.91 -4.24 18.49
CA GLN A 138 -1.51 -2.92 18.72
C GLN A 138 -1.34 -2.04 17.48
N THR A 139 -2.32 -1.19 17.21
CA THR A 139 -2.19 -0.17 16.17
C THR A 139 -1.41 1.01 16.75
N VAL A 140 -0.16 1.15 16.32
CA VAL A 140 0.77 2.16 16.86
C VAL A 140 0.76 3.45 16.05
N ALA A 141 0.38 3.39 14.78
CA ALA A 141 0.20 4.56 13.94
C ALA A 141 -0.79 4.28 12.82
N VAL A 142 -1.29 5.34 12.18
CA VAL A 142 -2.10 5.27 10.96
C VAL A 142 -1.53 6.24 9.94
N GLY A 143 -1.68 5.94 8.66
CA GLY A 143 -1.12 6.80 7.63
C GLY A 143 -1.91 6.83 6.34
N ILE A 144 -1.61 7.87 5.56
CA ILE A 144 -2.06 8.06 4.19
C ILE A 144 -0.85 8.22 3.27
N ILE A 145 -0.87 7.55 2.13
CA ILE A 145 0.19 7.59 1.14
C ILE A 145 0.07 8.87 0.32
N LYS A 146 1.17 9.63 0.24
CA LYS A 146 1.27 10.91 -0.47
C LYS A 146 1.96 10.77 -1.82
N GLY A 147 2.88 9.81 -1.95
CA GLY A 147 3.60 9.53 -3.18
C GLY A 147 4.09 8.08 -3.20
N VAL A 148 4.13 7.46 -4.37
CA VAL A 148 4.64 6.10 -4.55
C VAL A 148 5.66 6.10 -5.66
N ASN A 149 6.86 5.60 -5.36
CA ASN A 149 7.85 5.28 -6.37
C ASN A 149 7.55 3.87 -6.90
N LYS A 150 6.88 3.80 -8.05
CA LYS A 150 6.53 2.53 -8.70
C LYS A 150 7.79 1.93 -9.33
N LYS A 151 8.06 0.67 -9.01
CA LYS A 151 9.18 -0.07 -9.58
C LYS A 151 8.98 -0.23 -11.09
N GLU A 152 9.99 0.12 -11.87
CA GLU A 152 9.97 -0.17 -13.31
C GLU A 152 9.98 -1.68 -13.52
N GLY A 153 8.91 -2.20 -14.11
CA GLY A 153 8.77 -3.62 -14.37
C GLY A 153 9.52 -4.03 -15.62
N SER A 154 10.31 -5.11 -15.54
CA SER A 154 10.53 -5.97 -16.70
C SER A 154 9.18 -6.61 -17.03
N GLY A 155 8.64 -6.38 -18.22
CA GLY A 155 7.28 -6.77 -18.61
C GLY A 155 6.89 -8.14 -18.04
N GLY A 156 5.87 -8.15 -17.17
CA GLY A 156 5.45 -9.35 -16.45
C GLY A 156 5.08 -10.49 -17.40
N LYS A 157 5.13 -11.74 -16.90
CA LYS A 157 4.77 -12.91 -17.72
C LYS A 157 3.33 -12.78 -18.22
N VAL A 158 3.17 -12.71 -19.54
CA VAL A 158 1.87 -12.62 -20.20
C VAL A 158 1.32 -14.03 -20.42
N THR A 159 0.09 -14.29 -19.98
CA THR A 159 -0.55 -15.61 -20.18
C THR A 159 -0.90 -15.81 -21.66
N LYS A 160 -0.99 -17.08 -22.10
CA LYS A 160 -1.41 -17.41 -23.47
C LYS A 160 -2.78 -16.81 -23.81
N ALA A 161 -3.71 -16.81 -22.85
CA ALA A 161 -5.03 -16.21 -23.01
C ALA A 161 -4.95 -14.68 -23.20
N ALA A 162 -4.14 -13.98 -22.39
CA ALA A 162 -3.94 -12.54 -22.51
C ALA A 162 -3.27 -12.17 -23.84
N ALA A 163 -2.24 -12.91 -24.26
CA ALA A 163 -1.58 -12.71 -25.55
C ALA A 163 -2.53 -12.88 -26.74
N LYS A 164 -3.47 -13.84 -26.67
CA LYS A 164 -4.50 -14.02 -27.70
C LYS A 164 -5.50 -12.86 -27.73
N ALA A 165 -5.89 -12.34 -26.57
CA ALA A 165 -6.81 -11.22 -26.46
C ALA A 165 -6.18 -9.88 -26.93
N ALA A 166 -4.88 -9.70 -26.76
CA ALA A 166 -4.17 -8.51 -27.22
C ALA A 166 -3.98 -8.44 -28.75
N LYS A 167 -4.07 -9.58 -29.44
CA LYS A 167 -3.98 -9.68 -30.91
C LYS A 167 -5.33 -9.46 -31.62
N LYS A 168 -6.41 -9.27 -30.87
CA LYS A 168 -7.77 -9.09 -31.36
C LYS A 168 -8.20 -7.66 -31.09
#